data_AF-A7RVD1-F1
#
_entry.id   AF-A7RVD1-F1
#
_cell.length_a   1.000
_cell.length_b   1.000
_cell.length_c   1.000
_cell.angle_alpha   90.00
_cell.angle_beta   90.00
_cell.angle_gamma   90.00
#
_symmetry.space_group_name_H-M   'P 1'
#
loop_
_entity.id
_entity.type
_entity.pdbx_description
1 polymer ?
#
loop_
_entity_poly.entity_id
_entity_poly.type
_entity_poly.pdbx_seq_one_letter_code
_entity_poly.pdbx_strand_id
1 'polypeptide(L)'
;MDSSEDEIVRPLKRFSKDEEEVALSQAAPASTRYKKKWCVNMFKNWRSNRVNKITAKESTIFNIRLSDLESVDSAWESISAPPLNFWIAKFIQEVADKQGNRYLAPTLYQILAGLMMHPMAL
;
A
#
# COMPACT_ATOMS: atom_id res chain seq x y z
N MET A 1 11.89 -17.32 -51.26
CA MET A 1 11.85 -15.85 -51.28
C MET A 1 11.14 -15.45 -50.01
N ASP A 2 11.96 -15.11 -49.03
CA ASP A 2 11.60 -14.64 -47.70
C ASP A 2 11.19 -13.17 -47.86
N SER A 3 9.91 -12.86 -47.60
CA SER A 3 9.41 -11.49 -47.65
C SER A 3 9.11 -11.11 -46.22
N SER A 4 10.06 -10.37 -45.65
CA SER A 4 10.11 -9.89 -44.29
C SER A 4 8.77 -9.27 -43.86
N GLU A 5 8.19 -9.87 -42.82
CA GLU A 5 7.26 -9.19 -41.93
C GLU A 5 8.03 -8.09 -41.20
N ASP A 6 8.28 -6.97 -41.88
CA ASP A 6 8.67 -5.73 -41.22
C ASP A 6 7.45 -5.21 -40.46
N GLU A 7 7.22 -5.79 -39.29
CA GLU A 7 6.25 -5.32 -38.31
C GLU A 7 6.68 -3.88 -37.94
N ILE A 8 6.01 -2.90 -38.55
CA ILE A 8 6.22 -1.48 -38.26
C ILE A 8 5.82 -1.28 -36.80
N VAL A 9 6.79 -1.36 -35.89
CA VAL A 9 6.64 -0.95 -34.49
C VAL A 9 6.46 0.57 -34.52
N ARG A 10 5.20 0.99 -34.66
CA ARG A 10 4.84 2.41 -34.55
C ARG A 10 5.34 2.90 -33.20
N PRO A 11 6.07 4.03 -33.12
CA PRO A 11 6.46 4.58 -31.83
C PRO A 11 5.21 4.76 -30.99
N LEU A 12 5.17 4.13 -29.82
CA LEU A 12 4.07 4.33 -28.87
C LEU A 12 3.98 5.84 -28.62
N LYS A 13 2.82 6.43 -28.95
CA LYS A 13 2.52 7.82 -28.59
C LYS A 13 2.68 7.89 -27.08
N ARG A 14 3.71 8.58 -26.61
CA ARG A 14 3.88 8.82 -25.17
C ARG A 14 2.69 9.65 -24.73
N PHE A 15 2.02 9.19 -23.68
CA PHE A 15 1.01 10.00 -23.03
C PHE A 15 1.62 11.32 -22.59
N SER A 16 0.89 12.41 -22.76
CA SER A 16 1.14 13.61 -21.96
C SER A 16 0.90 13.29 -20.48
N LYS A 17 1.44 14.11 -19.57
CA LYS A 17 1.28 13.91 -18.13
C LYS A 17 -0.19 13.74 -17.71
N ASP A 18 -1.07 14.52 -18.31
CA ASP A 18 -2.52 14.49 -18.01
C ASP A 18 -3.19 13.23 -18.58
N GLU A 19 -2.83 12.82 -19.80
CA GLU A 19 -3.31 11.56 -20.38
C GLU A 19 -2.81 10.34 -19.58
N GLU A 20 -1.58 10.40 -19.06
CA GLU A 20 -1.00 9.35 -18.22
C GLU A 20 -1.74 9.24 -16.88
N GLU A 21 -2.04 10.37 -16.23
CA GLU A 21 -2.81 10.37 -14.99
C GLU A 21 -4.22 9.82 -15.18
N VAL A 22 -4.90 10.20 -16.27
CA VAL A 22 -6.23 9.67 -16.62
C VAL A 22 -6.15 8.17 -16.90
N ALA A 23 -5.19 7.73 -17.71
CA ALA A 23 -5.00 6.32 -18.03
C ALA A 23 -4.70 5.48 -16.77
N LEU A 24 -3.81 5.95 -15.89
CA LEU A 24 -3.51 5.31 -14.61
C LEU A 24 -4.74 5.25 -13.70
N SER A 25 -5.55 6.31 -13.68
CA SER A 25 -6.79 6.33 -12.90
C SER A 25 -7.82 5.31 -13.42
N GLN A 26 -7.86 5.07 -14.73
CA GLN A 26 -8.81 4.16 -15.37
C GLN A 26 -8.32 2.71 -15.47
N ALA A 27 -7.00 2.48 -15.41
CA ALA A 27 -6.38 1.16 -15.55
C ALA A 27 -6.84 0.14 -14.51
N ALA A 28 -7.17 0.60 -13.28
CA ALA A 28 -7.71 -0.27 -12.23
C ALA A 28 -9.25 -0.30 -12.28
N PRO A 29 -9.91 -1.46 -12.16
CA PRO A 29 -11.37 -1.51 -12.02
C PRO A 29 -11.89 -0.66 -10.86
N ALA A 30 -13.11 -0.11 -11.00
CA ALA A 30 -13.71 0.77 -9.99
C ALA A 30 -13.81 0.12 -8.60
N SER A 31 -14.14 -1.18 -8.56
CA SER A 31 -14.17 -1.97 -7.32
C SER A 31 -12.79 -2.07 -6.65
N THR A 32 -11.73 -2.25 -7.44
CA THR A 32 -10.34 -2.28 -6.96
C THR A 32 -9.93 -0.92 -6.40
N ARG A 33 -10.24 0.18 -7.09
CA ARG A 33 -9.99 1.55 -6.59
C ARG A 33 -10.71 1.82 -5.28
N TYR A 34 -11.98 1.42 -5.19
CA TYR A 34 -12.78 1.57 -3.98
C TYR A 34 -12.15 0.79 -2.81
N LYS A 35 -11.84 -0.50 -3.02
CA LYS A 35 -11.22 -1.34 -1.99
C LYS A 35 -9.88 -0.77 -1.52
N LYS A 36 -9.03 -0.32 -2.45
CA LYS A 36 -7.76 0.37 -2.14
C LYS A 36 -8.00 1.60 -1.25
N LYS A 37 -8.90 2.50 -1.66
CA LYS A 37 -9.24 3.70 -0.88
C LYS A 37 -9.75 3.35 0.52
N TRP A 38 -10.61 2.33 0.61
CA TRP A 38 -11.11 1.83 1.89
C TRP A 38 -10.00 1.32 2.81
N CYS A 39 -9.08 0.50 2.30
CA CYS A 39 -7.94 -0.04 3.08
C CYS A 39 -7.02 1.08 3.56
N VAL A 40 -6.67 2.02 2.68
CA VAL A 40 -5.82 3.18 3.01
C VAL A 40 -6.46 4.05 4.08
N ASN A 41 -7.77 4.34 3.97
CA ASN A 41 -8.48 5.11 4.98
C ASN A 41 -8.51 4.39 6.33
N MET A 42 -8.68 3.07 6.33
CA MET A 42 -8.66 2.29 7.57
C MET A 42 -7.29 2.36 8.25
N PHE A 43 -6.20 2.24 7.48
CA PHE A 43 -4.86 2.41 8.00
C PHE A 43 -4.60 3.83 8.52
N LYS A 44 -4.99 4.87 7.77
CA LYS A 44 -4.86 6.28 8.20
C LYS A 44 -5.61 6.53 9.51
N ASN A 45 -6.84 6.03 9.63
CA ASN A 45 -7.63 6.15 10.85
C ASN A 45 -6.98 5.43 12.03
N TRP A 46 -6.50 4.20 11.83
CA TRP A 46 -5.78 3.48 12.87
C TRP A 46 -4.53 4.24 13.33
N ARG A 47 -3.71 4.70 12.38
CA ARG A 47 -2.49 5.47 12.67
C ARG A 47 -2.78 6.72 13.49
N SER A 48 -3.81 7.49 13.11
CA SER A 48 -4.19 8.72 13.81
C SER A 48 -4.67 8.45 15.25
N ASN A 49 -5.39 7.35 15.47
CA ASN A 49 -5.92 6.97 16.78
C ASN A 49 -4.95 6.14 17.63
N ARG A 50 -3.84 5.67 17.06
CA ARG A 50 -2.87 4.85 17.76
C ARG A 50 -2.17 5.67 18.85
N VAL A 51 -2.19 5.15 20.08
CA VAL A 51 -1.57 5.80 21.25
C VAL A 51 -0.04 5.74 21.17
N ASN A 52 0.54 4.56 20.94
CA ASN A 52 1.98 4.44 20.81
C ASN A 52 2.41 4.63 19.35
N LYS A 53 3.15 5.70 19.10
CA LYS A 53 3.63 6.05 17.76
C LYS A 53 5.13 5.85 17.58
N ILE A 54 5.84 5.60 18.68
CA ILE A 54 7.30 5.51 18.73
C ILE A 54 7.70 4.05 18.57
N THR A 55 8.49 3.76 17.52
CA THR A 55 8.90 2.40 17.18
C THR A 55 9.75 1.75 18.25
N ALA A 56 10.66 2.50 18.87
CA ALA A 56 11.51 2.01 19.96
C ALA A 56 10.73 1.56 21.21
N LYS A 57 9.44 1.92 21.34
CA LYS A 57 8.56 1.48 22.43
C LYS A 57 7.71 0.26 22.06
N GLU A 58 7.79 -0.19 20.82
CA GLU A 58 7.05 -1.37 20.36
C GLU A 58 7.76 -2.68 20.75
N SER A 59 6.98 -3.75 20.74
CA SER A 59 7.50 -5.11 20.78
C SER A 59 7.25 -5.81 19.44
N THR A 60 8.16 -6.73 19.10
CA THR A 60 8.11 -7.49 17.86
C THR A 60 8.79 -8.85 18.00
N ILE A 61 8.29 -9.83 17.26
CA ILE A 61 8.94 -11.14 17.10
C ILE A 61 9.97 -11.13 15.96
N PHE A 62 9.96 -10.09 15.12
CA PHE A 62 10.89 -9.96 14.00
C PHE A 62 12.26 -9.53 14.51
N ASN A 63 13.32 -10.10 13.93
CA ASN A 63 14.70 -9.70 14.24
C ASN A 63 15.04 -8.38 13.53
N ILE A 64 14.50 -7.27 14.03
CA ILE A 64 14.67 -5.92 13.49
C ILE A 64 15.07 -4.96 14.60
N ARG A 65 15.94 -4.00 14.28
CA ARG A 65 16.39 -2.99 15.23
C ARG A 65 15.39 -1.83 15.28
N LEU A 66 14.46 -1.90 16.23
CA LEU A 66 13.36 -0.93 16.35
C LEU A 66 13.82 0.52 16.57
N SER A 67 15.00 0.73 17.14
CA SER A 67 15.59 2.07 17.31
C SER A 67 15.89 2.77 15.98
N ASP A 68 16.07 2.01 14.91
CA ASP A 68 16.49 2.51 13.62
C ASP A 68 15.29 2.76 12.69
N LEU A 69 14.07 2.46 13.18
CA LEU A 69 12.85 2.61 12.41
C LEU A 69 12.12 3.91 12.75
N GLU A 70 11.65 4.56 11.70
CA GLU A 70 10.85 5.76 11.78
C GLU A 70 9.51 5.55 12.51
N SER A 71 9.03 6.63 13.15
CA SER A 71 7.72 6.70 13.80
C SER A 71 6.58 6.43 12.81
N VAL A 72 5.44 5.92 13.30
CA VAL A 72 4.24 5.77 12.48
C VAL A 72 3.75 7.12 11.95
N ASP A 73 4.08 8.23 12.62
CA ASP A 73 3.72 9.60 12.22
C ASP A 73 4.61 10.18 11.11
N SER A 74 5.68 9.50 10.68
CA SER A 74 6.43 9.90 9.49
C SER A 74 5.53 10.01 8.28
N ALA A 75 5.85 10.90 7.34
CA ALA A 75 5.08 11.05 6.12
C ALA A 75 5.01 9.69 5.41
N TRP A 76 3.80 9.15 5.34
CA TRP A 76 3.55 7.81 4.78
C TRP A 76 4.00 7.75 3.33
N GLU A 77 3.99 8.89 2.62
CA GLU A 77 4.45 8.98 1.24
C GLU A 77 5.97 8.93 1.04
N SER A 78 6.76 9.12 2.09
CA SER A 78 8.22 9.17 1.99
C SER A 78 8.92 8.18 2.90
N ILE A 79 8.18 7.32 3.60
CA ILE A 79 8.76 6.35 4.53
C ILE A 79 9.43 5.22 3.76
N SER A 80 10.61 4.80 4.22
CA SER A 80 11.29 3.64 3.64
C SER A 80 10.51 2.34 3.87
N ALA A 81 10.78 1.32 3.05
CA ALA A 81 10.08 0.04 3.12
C ALA A 81 10.17 -0.68 4.50
N PRO A 82 11.31 -0.69 5.24
CA PRO A 82 11.37 -1.43 6.49
C PRO A 82 10.44 -0.89 7.61
N PRO A 83 10.45 0.43 7.94
CA PRO A 83 9.47 0.99 8.87
C PRO A 83 8.02 0.82 8.38
N LEU A 84 7.78 0.96 7.07
CA LEU A 84 6.47 0.76 6.46
C LEU A 84 5.93 -0.64 6.72
N ASN A 85 6.71 -1.67 6.38
CA ASN A 85 6.35 -3.07 6.57
C ASN A 85 6.11 -3.39 8.05
N PHE A 86 6.93 -2.83 8.94
CA PHE A 86 6.73 -2.98 10.37
C PHE A 86 5.37 -2.42 10.81
N TRP A 87 5.04 -1.19 10.44
CA TRP A 87 3.79 -0.55 10.84
C TRP A 87 2.56 -1.21 10.21
N ILE A 88 2.65 -1.67 8.96
CA ILE A 88 1.59 -2.48 8.33
C ILE A 88 1.38 -3.78 9.11
N ALA A 89 2.44 -4.48 9.49
CA ALA A 89 2.32 -5.72 10.26
C ALA A 89 1.66 -5.48 11.63
N LYS A 90 1.98 -4.36 12.30
CA LYS A 90 1.32 -3.97 13.55
C LYS A 90 -0.16 -3.64 13.34
N PHE A 91 -0.48 -2.91 12.28
CA PHE A 91 -1.86 -2.62 11.90
C PHE A 91 -2.68 -3.89 11.69
N ILE A 92 -2.16 -4.85 10.92
CA ILE A 92 -2.84 -6.12 10.65
C ILE A 92 -3.10 -6.92 11.95
N GLN A 93 -2.23 -6.80 12.95
CA GLN A 93 -2.43 -7.48 14.24
C GLN A 93 -3.52 -6.83 15.10
N GLU A 94 -3.80 -5.55 14.90
CA GLU A 94 -4.67 -4.76 15.77
C GLU A 94 -5.99 -4.36 15.11
N VAL A 95 -6.08 -4.42 13.79
CA VAL A 95 -7.29 -4.05 13.07
C VAL A 95 -8.44 -4.99 13.43
N ALA A 96 -9.55 -4.38 13.81
CA ALA A 96 -10.76 -5.05 14.22
C ALA A 96 -11.97 -4.44 13.51
N ASP A 97 -13.07 -5.19 13.47
CA ASP A 97 -14.34 -4.67 12.99
C ASP A 97 -14.95 -3.66 13.97
N LYS A 98 -16.12 -3.12 13.62
CA LYS A 98 -16.83 -2.12 14.44
C LYS A 98 -17.26 -2.65 15.82
N GLN A 99 -17.31 -3.96 16.00
CA GLN A 99 -17.67 -4.63 17.25
C GLN A 99 -16.42 -5.02 18.06
N GLY A 100 -15.22 -4.75 17.54
CA GLY A 100 -13.95 -5.12 18.17
C GLY A 100 -13.50 -6.54 17.87
N ASN A 101 -14.17 -7.28 16.97
CA ASN A 101 -13.75 -8.62 16.60
C ASN A 101 -12.60 -8.58 15.60
N ARG A 102 -11.69 -9.56 15.70
CA ARG A 102 -10.63 -9.74 14.72
C ARG A 102 -11.22 -10.16 13.37
N TYR A 103 -10.69 -9.58 12.31
CA TYR A 103 -11.02 -10.00 10.96
C TYR A 103 -10.52 -11.42 10.67
N LEU A 104 -11.28 -12.15 9.86
CA LEU A 104 -10.85 -13.45 9.33
C LEU A 104 -9.65 -13.27 8.39
N ALA A 105 -8.84 -14.32 8.26
CA ALA A 105 -7.64 -14.32 7.42
C ALA A 105 -7.86 -13.82 5.97
N PRO A 106 -8.96 -14.20 5.26
CA PRO A 106 -9.20 -13.69 3.91
C PRO A 106 -9.39 -12.17 3.86
N THR A 107 -10.05 -11.60 4.88
CA THR A 107 -10.27 -10.15 4.97
C THR A 107 -8.97 -9.43 5.29
N LEU A 108 -8.16 -9.96 6.22
CA LEU A 108 -6.83 -9.42 6.51
C LEU A 108 -5.93 -9.41 5.28
N TYR A 109 -5.94 -10.49 4.48
CA TYR A 109 -5.21 -10.54 3.22
C TYR A 109 -5.69 -9.47 2.23
N GLN A 110 -7.00 -9.28 2.10
CA GLN A 110 -7.55 -8.24 1.22
C GLN A 110 -7.17 -6.82 1.67
N ILE A 111 -7.11 -6.59 2.98
CA ILE A 111 -6.64 -5.33 3.56
C ILE A 111 -5.17 -5.09 3.21
N LEU A 112 -4.32 -6.08 3.46
CA LEU A 112 -2.89 -6.02 3.15
C LEU A 112 -2.67 -5.76 1.65
N ALA A 113 -3.32 -6.53 0.78
CA ALA A 113 -3.24 -6.35 -0.67
C ALA A 113 -3.69 -4.93 -1.09
N GLY A 114 -4.78 -4.42 -0.48
CA GLY A 114 -5.26 -3.06 -0.70
C GLY A 114 -4.22 -1.98 -0.35
N LEU A 115 -3.45 -2.18 0.72
CA LEU A 115 -2.37 -1.29 1.13
C LEU A 115 -1.15 -1.40 0.21
N MET A 116 -0.76 -2.62 -0.18
CA MET A 116 0.38 -2.85 -1.08
C MET A 116 0.14 -2.35 -2.51
N MET A 117 -1.12 -2.24 -2.96
CA MET A 117 -1.46 -1.60 -4.23
C MET A 117 -1.39 -0.05 -4.20
N HIS A 118 -1.13 0.55 -3.04
CA HIS A 118 -0.82 1.98 -2.99
C HIS A 118 0.58 2.19 -3.60
N PRO A 119 0.80 3.24 -4.43
CA PRO A 119 2.04 3.45 -5.22
C PRO A 119 3.33 3.69 -4.42
N MET A 120 3.44 3.13 -3.21
CA MET A 120 4.51 3.39 -2.23
C MET A 120 4.94 2.11 -1.51
N ALA A 121 4.51 0.94 -1.99
CA ALA A 121 4.94 -0.36 -1.48
C ALA A 121 6.05 -1.02 -2.32
N LEU A 122 6.68 -0.27 -3.23
CA LEU A 122 7.85 -0.66 -4.01
C LEU A 122 8.90 0.45 -3.95
#